data_AF-A0A417YIK0-F1
#
_entry.id   AF-A0A417YIK0-F1
#
_cell.length_a   1.000
_cell.length_b   1.000
_cell.length_c   1.000
_cell.angle_alpha   90.00
_cell.angle_beta   90.00
_cell.angle_gamma   90.00
#
_symmetry.space_group_name_H-M   'P 1'
#
loop_
_entity.id
_entity.type
_entity.pdbx_description
1 polymer ?
#
loop_
_entity_poly.entity_id
_entity_poly.type
_entity_poly.pdbx_seq_one_letter_code
_entity_poly.pdbx_strand_id
1 'polypeptide(L)'
;MDDFAFKKRKRYGTIFIDLQTGAILDFLPNRDKESVRNWLIKHPEIQLITRDRAHAYKSAVDEASPKIKQVGDRWHILQHLFDSAPQVSGKPILRLDLAWKQ
;
A
#
# COMPACT_ATOMS: atom_id res chain seq x y z
N MET A 1 -1.23 2.60 -3.60
CA MET A 1 0.08 3.01 -3.09
C MET A 1 0.54 1.99 -2.08
N ASP A 2 1.67 1.34 -2.31
CA ASP A 2 2.16 0.27 -1.44
C ASP A 2 3.69 0.23 -1.40
N ASP A 3 4.23 -0.56 -0.49
CA ASP A 3 5.64 -0.89 -0.40
C ASP A 3 6.05 -1.79 -1.56
N PHE A 4 7.11 -1.40 -2.27
CA PHE A 4 7.73 -2.22 -3.29
C PHE A 4 9.11 -2.69 -2.85
N ALA A 5 9.33 -4.00 -2.91
CA ALA A 5 10.60 -4.60 -2.55
C ALA A 5 11.54 -4.68 -3.77
N PHE A 6 12.50 -3.76 -3.87
CA PHE A 6 13.64 -3.94 -4.79
C PHE A 6 14.48 -5.16 -4.44
N LYS A 7 14.64 -5.37 -3.13
CA LYS A 7 15.29 -6.56 -2.57
C LYS A 7 14.58 -6.90 -1.28
N LYS A 8 13.83 -8.00 -1.31
CA LYS A 8 13.02 -8.47 -0.17
C LYS A 8 13.86 -8.46 1.11
N ARG A 9 13.31 -7.88 2.18
CA ARG A 9 13.94 -7.69 3.50
C ARG A 9 15.19 -6.81 3.54
N LYS A 10 15.53 -6.08 2.47
CA LYS A 10 16.70 -5.18 2.45
C LYS A 10 16.39 -3.78 1.97
N ARG A 11 15.70 -3.65 0.84
CA ARG A 11 15.46 -2.36 0.19
C ARG A 11 14.02 -2.30 -0.29
N TYR A 12 13.30 -1.30 0.22
CA TYR A 12 11.91 -1.02 -0.07
C TYR A 12 11.77 0.42 -0.56
N GLY A 13 10.89 0.61 -1.53
CA GLY A 13 10.43 1.91 -2.01
C GLY A 13 8.90 1.96 -2.00
N THR A 14 8.34 3.00 -2.62
CA THR A 14 6.89 3.16 -2.78
C THR A 14 6.52 3.02 -4.25
N ILE A 15 5.45 2.27 -4.53
CA ILE A 15 4.87 2.19 -5.88
C ILE A 15 3.50 2.85 -5.93
N PHE A 16 3.25 3.59 -7.01
CA PHE A 16 1.96 4.16 -7.34
C PHE A 16 1.38 3.41 -8.54
N ILE A 17 0.14 2.96 -8.39
CA ILE A 17 -0.58 2.19 -9.39
C ILE A 17 -1.94 2.85 -9.57
N ASP A 18 -2.35 3.00 -10.81
CA ASP A 18 -3.67 3.45 -11.16
C ASP A 18 -4.71 2.42 -10.72
N LEU A 19 -5.68 2.85 -9.90
CA LEU A 19 -6.63 1.95 -9.26
C LEU A 19 -7.58 1.26 -10.27
N GLN A 20 -7.82 1.87 -11.43
CA GLN A 20 -8.79 1.37 -12.41
C GLN A 20 -8.13 0.41 -13.41
N THR A 21 -6.94 0.78 -13.89
CA THR A 21 -6.24 0.08 -14.98
C THR A 21 -5.18 -0.88 -14.47
N GLY A 22 -4.72 -0.72 -13.23
CA GLY A 22 -3.58 -1.47 -12.71
C GLY A 22 -2.24 -1.05 -13.32
N ALA A 23 -2.20 0.04 -14.10
CA ALA A 23 -0.97 0.54 -14.68
C ALA A 23 -0.08 1.18 -13.61
N ILE A 24 1.24 0.97 -13.72
CA ILE A 24 2.21 1.66 -12.87
C ILE A 24 2.22 3.14 -13.26
N LEU A 25 1.93 4.01 -12.30
CA LEU A 25 2.00 5.45 -12.48
C LEU A 25 3.42 5.96 -12.24
N ASP A 26 4.01 5.57 -11.11
CA ASP A 26 5.37 5.98 -10.77
C ASP A 26 5.97 5.11 -9.64
N PHE A 27 7.25 5.34 -9.39
CA PHE A 27 8.07 4.62 -8.44
C PHE A 27 8.99 5.56 -7.64
N LEU A 28 8.98 5.43 -6.31
CA LEU A 28 9.92 6.13 -5.43
C LEU A 28 10.93 5.17 -4.79
N PRO A 29 12.24 5.48 -4.78
CA PRO A 29 13.30 4.60 -4.28
C PRO A 29 13.29 4.41 -2.75
N ASN A 30 12.45 5.16 -2.04
CA ASN A 30 12.32 5.24 -0.59
C ASN A 30 10.83 5.22 -0.20
N ARG A 31 10.58 5.18 1.11
CA ARG A 31 9.24 5.10 1.71
C ARG A 31 8.97 6.20 2.74
N ASP A 32 9.86 7.20 2.79
CA ASP A 32 9.73 8.27 3.77
C ASP A 32 8.56 9.20 3.43
N LYS A 33 8.02 9.80 4.48
CA LYS A 33 6.85 10.68 4.41
C LYS A 33 7.08 11.84 3.43
N GLU A 34 8.27 12.44 3.44
CA GLU A 34 8.57 13.65 2.66
C GLU A 34 8.57 13.36 1.17
N SER A 35 9.21 12.27 0.75
CA SER A 35 9.25 11.84 -0.65
C SER A 35 7.85 11.57 -1.19
N VAL A 36 7.03 10.84 -0.43
CA VAL A 36 5.64 10.55 -0.82
C VAL A 36 4.79 11.82 -0.86
N ARG A 37 4.89 12.69 0.15
CA ARG A 37 4.15 13.96 0.20
C ARG A 37 4.50 14.84 -1.01
N ASN A 38 5.79 14.99 -1.30
CA ASN A 38 6.26 15.83 -2.41
C ASN A 38 5.81 15.27 -3.77
N TRP A 39 5.72 13.95 -3.90
CA TRP A 39 5.13 13.31 -5.08
C TRP A 39 3.64 13.66 -5.19
N LEU A 40 2.87 13.46 -4.12
CA LEU A 40 1.42 13.76 -4.11
C LEU A 40 1.09 15.22 -4.42
N ILE A 41 1.90 16.19 -3.96
CA ILE A 41 1.72 17.61 -4.28
C ILE A 41 1.86 17.87 -5.78
N LYS A 42 2.71 17.12 -6.49
CA LYS A 42 2.89 17.22 -7.94
C LYS A 42 1.77 16.57 -8.74
N HIS A 43 0.90 15.80 -8.08
CA HIS A 43 -0.21 15.07 -8.68
C HIS A 43 -1.57 15.51 -8.09
N PRO A 44 -1.97 16.78 -8.28
CA PRO A 44 -3.21 17.32 -7.72
C PRO A 44 -4.49 16.66 -8.30
N GLU A 45 -4.39 15.95 -9.42
CA GLU A 45 -5.46 15.16 -10.02
C GLU A 45 -5.88 13.96 -9.16
N ILE A 46 -5.04 13.52 -8.22
CA ILE A 46 -5.33 12.39 -7.35
C ILE A 46 -6.36 12.80 -6.31
N GLN A 47 -7.53 12.15 -6.34
CA GLN A 47 -8.63 12.39 -5.40
C GLN A 47 -8.84 11.26 -4.39
N LEU A 48 -8.34 10.07 -4.71
CA LEU A 48 -8.54 8.84 -3.94
C LEU A 48 -7.26 8.03 -3.94
N ILE A 49 -6.86 7.54 -2.77
CA ILE A 49 -5.73 6.63 -2.62
C ILE A 49 -6.17 5.41 -1.83
N THR A 50 -5.99 4.23 -2.42
CA THR A 50 -5.86 2.98 -1.66
C THR A 50 -4.42 2.84 -1.18
N ARG A 51 -4.22 2.60 0.11
CA ARG A 51 -2.88 2.43 0.68
C ARG A 51 -2.78 1.34 1.72
N ASP A 52 -1.56 0.85 1.91
CA ASP A 52 -1.18 0.14 3.11
C ASP A 52 -1.40 1.02 4.37
N ARG A 53 -1.54 0.35 5.52
CA ARG A 53 -1.79 0.92 6.84
C ARG A 53 -0.56 1.59 7.46
N ALA A 54 0.59 1.64 6.79
CA ALA A 54 1.76 2.37 7.26
C ALA A 54 1.44 3.84 7.64
N HIS A 55 1.83 4.23 8.87
CA HIS A 55 1.58 5.58 9.39
C HIS A 55 2.22 6.69 8.55
N ALA A 56 3.42 6.45 8.01
CA ALA A 56 4.14 7.39 7.17
C ALA A 56 3.32 7.80 5.93
N TYR A 57 2.64 6.84 5.30
CA TYR A 57 1.77 7.09 4.16
C TYR A 57 0.52 7.87 4.54
N LYS A 58 -0.11 7.57 5.67
CA LYS A 58 -1.23 8.38 6.16
C LYS A 58 -0.82 9.84 6.32
N SER A 59 0.26 10.09 7.07
CA SER A 59 0.74 11.43 7.34
C SER A 59 1.16 12.17 6.06
N ALA A 60 1.79 11.46 5.11
CA ALA A 60 2.16 12.05 3.83
C ALA A 60 0.94 12.54 3.03
N VAL A 61 -0.14 11.74 2.99
CA VAL A 61 -1.39 12.12 2.30
C VAL A 61 -2.09 13.26 3.02
N ASP A 62 -2.19 13.19 4.36
CA ASP A 62 -2.79 14.25 5.18
C ASP A 62 -2.09 15.60 4.95
N GLU A 63 -0.74 15.61 4.91
CA GLU A 63 0.06 16.82 4.68
C GLU A 63 0.03 17.28 3.21
N ALA A 64 -0.09 16.36 2.24
CA ALA A 64 -0.10 16.73 0.83
C ALA A 64 -1.42 17.43 0.46
N SER A 65 -2.56 16.88 0.89
CA SER A 65 -3.86 17.50 0.69
C SER A 65 -4.96 16.82 1.52
N PRO A 66 -5.71 17.57 2.35
CA PRO A 66 -6.83 17.01 3.12
C PRO A 66 -8.02 16.59 2.23
N LYS A 67 -8.00 16.94 0.93
CA LYS A 67 -9.05 16.56 -0.04
C LYS A 67 -8.88 15.12 -0.54
N ILE A 68 -7.69 14.54 -0.42
CA ILE A 68 -7.43 13.18 -0.90
C ILE A 68 -8.10 12.20 0.05
N LYS A 69 -9.08 11.46 -0.47
CA LYS A 69 -9.76 10.40 0.29
C LYS A 69 -8.81 9.22 0.43
N GLN A 70 -8.67 8.72 1.65
CA GLN A 70 -7.82 7.57 1.97
C GLN A 70 -8.68 6.35 2.27
N VAL A 71 -8.41 5.25 1.57
CA VAL A 71 -9.06 3.96 1.75
C VAL A 71 -7.99 2.93 2.11
N GLY A 72 -8.28 2.08 3.09
CA GLY A 72 -7.41 0.97 3.44
C GLY A 72 -7.41 -0.07 2.34
N ASP A 73 -6.23 -0.54 1.95
CA ASP A 73 -6.11 -1.55 0.93
C ASP A 73 -6.76 -2.88 1.36
N ARG A 74 -7.56 -3.46 0.45
CA ARG A 74 -8.35 -4.67 0.71
C ARG A 74 -7.46 -5.87 1.03
N TRP A 75 -6.34 -6.03 0.34
CA TRP A 75 -5.46 -7.17 0.57
C TRP A 75 -4.90 -7.14 1.99
N HIS A 76 -4.41 -5.97 2.43
CA HIS A 76 -3.87 -5.80 3.78
C HIS A 76 -4.92 -6.01 4.87
N ILE A 77 -6.18 -5.62 4.63
CA ILE A 77 -7.29 -5.88 5.56
C ILE A 77 -7.58 -7.38 5.66
N LEU A 78 -7.69 -8.06 4.51
CA LEU A 78 -7.97 -9.49 4.48
C LEU A 78 -6.82 -10.30 5.09
N GLN A 79 -5.59 -10.01 4.68
CA GLN A 79 -4.38 -10.67 5.20
C GLN A 79 -4.33 -10.58 6.74
N HIS A 80 -4.56 -9.39 7.29
CA HIS A 80 -4.54 -9.21 8.74
C HIS A 80 -5.68 -9.95 9.46
N LEU A 81 -6.87 -10.01 8.86
CA LEU A 81 -8.00 -10.77 9.40
C LEU A 81 -7.68 -12.27 9.46
N PHE A 82 -7.08 -12.82 8.40
CA PHE A 82 -6.70 -14.23 8.36
C PHE A 82 -5.53 -14.56 9.30
N ASP A 83 -4.54 -13.68 9.40
CA ASP A 83 -3.41 -13.86 10.32
C ASP A 83 -3.83 -13.80 11.80
N SER A 84 -4.93 -13.09 12.10
CA SER A 84 -5.46 -12.95 13.47
C SER A 84 -6.45 -14.06 13.85
N ALA A 85 -6.85 -14.93 12.91
CA ALA A 85 -7.83 -15.97 13.19
C ALA A 85 -7.24 -17.05 14.11
N PRO A 86 -8.02 -17.60 15.07
CA PRO A 86 -7.57 -18.72 15.88
C PRO A 86 -7.23 -19.92 14.98
N GLN A 87 -6.05 -20.49 15.16
CA GLN A 87 -5.67 -21.69 14.44
C GLN A 87 -6.47 -22.89 14.97
N VAL A 88 -7.30 -23.50 14.13
CA VAL A 88 -7.90 -24.81 14.43
C VAL A 88 -7.01 -25.87 13.77
N SER A 89 -6.41 -26.74 14.59
CA SER A 89 -5.59 -27.91 14.18
C SER A 89 -4.43 -27.65 13.19
N GLY A 90 -3.77 -26.49 13.27
CA GLY A 90 -2.50 -26.24 12.58
C GLY A 90 -2.59 -26.12 11.06
N LYS A 91 -3.80 -25.97 10.51
CA LYS A 91 -4.01 -25.67 9.09
C LYS A 91 -4.81 -24.37 8.95
N PRO A 92 -4.34 -23.39 8.16
CA PRO A 92 -5.13 -22.20 7.88
C PRO A 92 -6.44 -22.62 7.20
N ILE A 93 -7.57 -22.18 7.76
CA ILE A 93 -8.92 -22.55 7.33
C ILE A 93 -9.19 -22.14 5.88
N LEU A 94 -8.53 -21.08 5.39
CA LEU A 94 -8.56 -20.64 4.00
C LEU A 94 -7.19 -20.05 3.65
N ARG A 95 -6.43 -20.76 2.81
CA ARG A 95 -5.23 -20.18 2.18
C ARG A 95 -5.72 -19.41 0.97
N LEU A 96 -5.67 -18.08 1.00
CA LEU A 96 -5.79 -17.33 -0.25
C LEU A 96 -4.51 -17.58 -1.04
N ASP A 97 -4.58 -18.52 -1.98
CA ASP A 97 -3.58 -18.68 -3.05
C ASP A 97 -3.70 -17.53 -4.06
N LEU A 98 -3.85 -16.29 -3.59
CA LEU A 98 -3.61 -15.07 -4.38
C LEU A 98 -2.10 -14.80 -4.40
N ALA A 99 -1.35 -15.81 -4.83
CA ALA A 99 0.05 -15.66 -5.15
C ALA A 99 0.14 -14.88 -6.47
N TRP A 100 0.41 -13.58 -6.38
CA TRP A 100 1.35 -13.02 -7.35
C TRP A 100 2.66 -13.76 -7.12
N LYS A 101 2.91 -14.79 -7.94
CA LYS A 101 4.25 -15.32 -8.15
C LYS A 101 5.12 -14.13 -8.53
N GLN A 102 6.02 -13.74 -7.62
CA GLN A 102 7.25 -13.03 -7.98
C GLN A 102 8.21 -14.04 -8.60
#